data_AF-A0A9E4IDN2-F1
#
_entry.id   AF-A0A9E4IDN2-F1
#
_cell.length_a   1.000
_cell.length_b   1.000
_cell.length_c   1.000
_cell.angle_alpha   90.00
_cell.angle_beta   90.00
_cell.angle_gamma   90.00
#
_symmetry.space_group_name_H-M   'P 1'
#
loop_
_entity.id
_entity.type
_entity.pdbx_description
1 polymer ?
#
loop_
_entity_poly.entity_id
_entity_poly.type
_entity_poly.pdbx_seq_one_letter_code
_entity_poly.pdbx_strand_id
1 'polypeptide(L)'
;MRNPGRLQRQALTAAERSIQALGRGDPVSARMAISTALEKDQTGIYVGVADAVDVAAGMLERDEPITEGVWGHLADAVGPGPLQALVEAVRH
;
A
#
# COMPACT_ATOMS: atom_id res chain seq x y z
N MET A 1 -13.43 -2.10 -25.02
CA MET A 1 -13.63 -1.02 -24.03
C MET A 1 -13.10 -1.45 -22.68
N ARG A 2 -12.25 -0.65 -22.02
CA ARG A 2 -11.87 -0.86 -20.61
C ARG A 2 -13.04 -0.38 -19.73
N ASN A 3 -13.49 -1.20 -18.78
CA ASN A 3 -14.53 -0.81 -17.83
C ASN A 3 -13.87 -0.13 -16.61
N PRO A 4 -14.02 1.20 -16.45
CA PRO A 4 -13.25 1.96 -15.47
C PRO A 4 -13.48 1.51 -14.02
N GLY A 5 -14.73 1.19 -13.66
CA GLY A 5 -15.05 0.68 -12.32
C GLY A 5 -14.44 -0.70 -12.02
N ARG A 6 -14.13 -1.51 -13.05
CA ARG A 6 -13.41 -2.78 -12.84
C ARG A 6 -11.95 -2.53 -12.52
N LEU A 7 -11.29 -1.61 -13.21
CA LEU A 7 -9.87 -1.30 -13.00
C LEU A 7 -9.65 -0.66 -11.64
N GLN A 8 -10.51 0.27 -11.22
CA GLN A 8 -10.38 0.89 -9.90
C GLN A 8 -10.55 -0.11 -8.75
N ARG A 9 -11.46 -1.09 -8.88
CA ARG A 9 -11.57 -2.18 -7.89
C ARG A 9 -10.34 -3.06 -7.85
N GLN A 10 -9.73 -3.34 -9.00
CA GLN A 10 -8.47 -4.10 -9.06
C GLN A 10 -7.32 -3.32 -8.43
N ALA A 11 -7.28 -2.00 -8.63
CA ALA A 11 -6.31 -1.11 -7.99
C ALA A 11 -6.46 -1.14 -6.46
N LEU A 12 -7.70 -1.06 -5.96
CA LEU A 12 -8.00 -1.16 -4.53
C LEU A 12 -7.53 -2.50 -3.94
N THR A 13 -7.92 -3.63 -4.54
CA THR A 13 -7.47 -4.96 -4.08
C THR A 13 -5.95 -5.11 -4.10
N ALA A 14 -5.27 -4.47 -5.05
CA ALA A 14 -3.81 -4.49 -5.11
C ALA A 14 -3.18 -3.62 -4.00
N ALA A 15 -3.75 -2.46 -3.69
CA ALA A 15 -3.33 -1.63 -2.56
C ALA A 15 -3.52 -2.37 -1.21
N GLU A 16 -4.66 -3.03 -1.01
CA GLU A 16 -4.91 -3.87 0.18
C GLU A 16 -3.84 -4.95 0.35
N ARG A 17 -3.50 -5.67 -0.74
CA ARG A 17 -2.47 -6.70 -0.73
C ARG A 17 -1.09 -6.16 -0.40
N SER A 18 -0.79 -4.95 -0.85
CA SER A 18 0.47 -4.29 -0.53
C SER A 18 0.60 -4.00 0.96
N ILE A 19 -0.43 -3.39 1.57
CA ILE A 19 -0.47 -3.09 3.00
C ILE A 19 -0.36 -4.38 3.83
N GLN A 20 -1.10 -5.42 3.44
CA GLN A 20 -1.01 -6.72 4.12
C GLN A 20 0.37 -7.38 3.99
N ALA A 21 1.08 -7.17 2.88
CA ALA A 21 2.42 -7.71 2.70
C ALA A 21 3.44 -6.99 3.60
N LEU A 22 3.34 -5.67 3.75
CA LEU A 22 4.11 -4.93 4.77
C LEU A 22 3.81 -5.47 6.17
N GLY A 23 2.53 -5.71 6.47
CA GLY A 23 2.07 -6.36 7.70
C GLY A 23 2.60 -7.77 7.96
N ARG A 24 3.20 -8.42 6.96
CA ARG A 24 3.83 -9.74 7.09
C ARG A 24 5.36 -9.70 6.99
N GLY A 25 5.95 -8.51 6.86
CA GLY A 25 7.38 -8.38 6.62
C GLY A 25 7.82 -8.85 5.22
N ASP A 26 6.95 -8.76 4.21
CA ASP A 26 7.24 -9.19 2.83
C ASP A 26 7.37 -7.97 1.90
N PRO A 27 8.57 -7.35 1.82
CA PRO A 27 8.78 -6.14 1.01
C PRO A 27 8.61 -6.38 -0.49
N VAL A 28 9.00 -7.57 -0.99
CA VAL A 28 8.91 -7.90 -2.41
C VAL A 28 7.45 -7.95 -2.85
N SER A 29 6.60 -8.67 -2.11
CA SER A 29 5.17 -8.73 -2.43
C SER A 29 4.50 -7.36 -2.26
N ALA A 30 4.92 -6.55 -1.28
CA ALA A 30 4.39 -5.21 -1.07
C ALA A 30 4.63 -4.31 -2.29
N ARG A 31 5.86 -4.30 -2.82
CA ARG A 31 6.27 -3.54 -4.01
C ARG A 31 5.53 -3.99 -5.27
N MET A 32 5.43 -5.30 -5.49
CA MET A 32 4.71 -5.84 -6.64
C MET A 32 3.22 -5.47 -6.62
N ALA A 33 2.60 -5.57 -5.44
CA ALA A 33 1.20 -5.26 -5.27
C ALA A 33 0.91 -3.76 -5.47
N ILE A 34 1.74 -2.86 -4.92
CA ILE A 34 1.53 -1.42 -5.10
C ILE A 34 1.79 -0.96 -6.54
N SER A 35 2.79 -1.56 -7.21
CA SER A 35 3.00 -1.33 -8.65
C SER A 35 1.76 -1.74 -9.47
N THR A 36 1.16 -2.89 -9.14
CA THR A 36 -0.12 -3.31 -9.76
C THR A 36 -1.24 -2.32 -9.45
N ALA A 37 -1.30 -1.76 -8.25
CA ALA A 37 -2.30 -0.75 -7.90
C ALA A 37 -2.15 0.49 -8.78
N LEU A 38 -0.93 1.02 -8.91
CA LEU A 38 -0.62 2.18 -9.77
C LEU A 38 -0.97 1.95 -11.24
N GLU A 39 -0.67 0.78 -11.79
CA GLU A 39 -1.01 0.46 -13.18
C GLU A 39 -2.52 0.45 -13.46
N LYS A 40 -3.32 0.13 -12.44
CA LYS A 40 -4.77 -0.02 -12.56
C LYS A 40 -5.52 1.21 -12.05
N ASP A 41 -4.84 2.10 -11.34
CA ASP A 41 -5.37 3.34 -10.80
C ASP A 41 -5.68 4.32 -11.93
N GLN A 42 -6.96 4.64 -12.07
CA GLN A 42 -7.41 5.60 -13.08
C GLN A 42 -7.55 7.01 -12.54
N THR A 43 -7.39 7.16 -11.23
CA THR A 43 -7.69 8.36 -10.46
C THR A 43 -6.46 9.00 -9.85
N GLY A 44 -5.33 8.27 -9.78
CA GLY A 44 -4.06 8.74 -9.25
C GLY A 44 -4.03 8.83 -7.72
N ILE A 45 -4.95 8.17 -7.02
CA ILE A 45 -5.05 8.21 -5.56
C ILE A 45 -3.97 7.39 -4.87
N TYR A 46 -3.37 6.39 -5.54
CA TYR A 46 -2.39 5.49 -4.91
C TYR A 46 -0.94 5.94 -5.08
N VAL A 47 -0.68 7.11 -5.67
CA VAL A 47 0.70 7.62 -5.86
C VAL A 47 1.40 7.85 -4.53
N GLY A 48 0.77 8.57 -3.60
CA GLY A 48 1.34 8.78 -2.26
C GLY A 48 1.47 7.49 -1.44
N VAL A 49 0.59 6.51 -1.70
CA VAL A 49 0.66 5.18 -1.06
C VAL A 49 1.91 4.43 -1.55
N ALA A 50 2.28 4.57 -2.82
CA ALA A 50 3.47 3.94 -3.37
C ALA A 50 4.76 4.45 -2.73
N ASP A 51 4.88 5.75 -2.49
CA ASP A 51 6.05 6.33 -1.82
C ASP A 51 6.17 5.79 -0.38
N ALA A 52 5.06 5.77 0.37
CA ALA A 52 5.04 5.23 1.73
C ALA A 52 5.38 3.73 1.77
N VAL A 53 4.87 2.95 0.79
CA VAL A 53 5.20 1.52 0.66
C VAL A 53 6.67 1.31 0.32
N ASP A 54 7.26 2.14 -0.54
CA ASP A 54 8.68 2.06 -0.91
C ASP A 54 9.59 2.26 0.31
N VAL A 55 9.30 3.29 1.11
CA VAL A 55 10.01 3.57 2.37
C VAL A 55 9.90 2.38 3.33
N ALA A 56 8.68 1.89 3.56
CA ALA A 56 8.42 0.76 4.46
C ALA A 56 9.12 -0.52 3.99
N ALA A 57 9.03 -0.84 2.70
CA ALA A 57 9.69 -2.00 2.12
C ALA A 57 11.22 -1.90 2.24
N GLY A 58 11.79 -0.71 2.02
CA GLY A 58 13.22 -0.48 2.21
C GLY A 58 13.69 -0.69 3.64
N MET A 59 12.86 -0.43 4.65
CA MET A 59 13.18 -0.76 6.05
C MET A 59 13.25 -2.28 6.26
N LEU A 60 12.23 -3.01 5.78
CA LEU A 60 12.19 -4.47 5.88
C LEU A 60 13.37 -5.13 5.16
N GLU A 61 13.79 -4.61 4.00
CA GLU A 61 14.96 -5.09 3.26
C GLU A 61 16.29 -4.91 4.03
N ARG A 62 16.33 -3.98 5.00
CA ARG A 62 17.48 -3.76 5.89
C ARG A 62 17.35 -4.49 7.23
N ASP A 63 16.39 -5.40 7.35
CA ASP A 63 16.01 -6.05 8.62
C ASP A 63 15.65 -5.04 9.73
N GLU A 64 15.14 -3.86 9.36
CA GLU A 64 14.64 -2.85 10.28
C GLU A 64 13.11 -2.95 10.42
N PRO A 65 12.55 -2.82 11.64
CA PRO A 65 11.10 -2.73 11.81
C PRO A 65 10.56 -1.44 11.18
N ILE A 66 9.36 -1.48 10.60
CA ILE A 66 8.68 -0.28 10.09
C ILE A 66 8.34 0.61 11.28
N THR A 67 8.86 1.83 11.31
CA THR A 67 8.61 2.74 12.44
C THR A 67 7.17 3.26 12.45
N GLU A 68 6.70 3.67 13.64
CA GLU A 68 5.42 4.37 13.82
C GLU A 68 5.28 5.58 12.88
N GLY A 69 6.37 6.31 12.62
CA GLY A 69 6.35 7.44 11.69
C GLY A 69 6.03 7.03 10.25
N VAL A 70 6.54 5.87 9.81
CA VAL A 70 6.27 5.33 8.46
C VAL A 70 4.87 4.74 8.39
N TRP A 71 4.41 4.04 9.44
CA TRP A 71 3.02 3.60 9.53
C TRP A 71 2.02 4.76 9.51
N GLY A 72 2.31 5.84 10.25
CA GLY A 72 1.52 7.06 10.24
C GLY A 72 1.49 7.72 8.85
N HIS A 73 2.65 7.81 8.19
CA HIS A 73 2.73 8.33 6.83
C HIS A 73 1.91 7.49 5.83
N LEU A 74 1.95 6.15 5.95
CA LEU A 74 1.14 5.26 5.12
C LEU A 74 -0.36 5.44 5.39
N ALA A 75 -0.76 5.57 6.67
CA ALA A 75 -2.14 5.82 7.07
C ALA A 75 -2.67 7.16 6.53
N ASP A 76 -1.86 8.21 6.53
CA ASP A 76 -2.18 9.50 5.94
C ASP A 76 -2.30 9.41 4.41
N ALA A 77 -1.40 8.68 3.77
CA ALA A 77 -1.37 8.52 2.31
C ALA A 77 -2.60 7.78 1.76
N VAL A 78 -3.11 6.76 2.47
CA VAL A 78 -4.32 6.05 2.07
C VAL A 78 -5.61 6.84 2.35
N GLY A 79 -5.54 7.83 3.24
CA GLY A 79 -6.68 8.64 3.67
C GLY A 79 -7.71 7.86 4.49
N PRO A 80 -8.73 8.55 5.03
CA PRO A 80 -9.72 7.92 5.91
C PRO A 80 -10.54 6.85 5.17
N GLY A 81 -10.70 5.69 5.80
CA GLY A 81 -11.54 4.62 5.26
C GLY A 81 -11.00 3.20 5.49
N PRO A 82 -11.44 2.22 4.69
CA PRO A 82 -11.07 0.82 4.87
C PRO A 82 -9.57 0.55 4.79
N LEU A 83 -8.84 1.26 3.94
CA LEU A 83 -7.38 1.11 3.83
C LEU A 83 -6.65 1.63 5.06
N GLN A 84 -7.06 2.76 5.62
CA GLN A 84 -6.50 3.24 6.89
C GLN A 84 -6.77 2.23 8.01
N ALA A 85 -7.99 1.72 8.13
CA ALA A 85 -8.32 0.69 9.11
C ALA A 85 -7.46 -0.59 8.92
N LEU A 86 -7.15 -0.94 7.67
CA LEU A 86 -6.25 -2.05 7.37
C LEU A 86 -4.80 -1.75 7.80
N VAL A 87 -4.28 -0.55 7.53
CA VAL A 87 -2.95 -0.13 8.01
C VAL A 87 -2.86 -0.25 9.53
N GLU A 88 -3.85 0.28 10.24
CA GLU A 88 -3.95 0.21 11.70
C GLU A 88 -4.06 -1.23 12.22
N ALA A 89 -4.70 -2.13 11.48
CA ALA A 89 -4.86 -3.53 11.86
C ALA A 89 -3.59 -4.37 11.66
N VAL A 90 -2.72 -3.98 10.72
CA VAL A 90 -1.50 -4.74 10.39
C VAL A 90 -0.22 -4.14 10.94
N ARG A 91 -0.23 -2.90 11.45
CA ARG A 91 0.94 -2.32 12.11
C ARG A 91 1.30 -3.13 13.35
N HIS A 92 2.59 -3.39 13.54
CA HIS A 92 3.18 -4.12 14.66
C HIS A 92 4.60 -3.62 14.91
#